data_AF-A0A8K1FTR8-F1
#
_entry.id   AF-A0A8K1FTR8-F1
#
_cell.length_a   1.000
_cell.length_b   1.000
_cell.length_c   1.000
_cell.angle_alpha   90.00
_cell.angle_beta   90.00
_cell.angle_gamma   90.00
#
_symmetry.space_group_name_H-M   'P 1'
#
loop_
_entity.id
_entity.type
_entity.pdbx_description
1 polymer ?
#
loop_
_entity_poly.entity_id
_entity_poly.type
_entity_poly.pdbx_seq_one_letter_code
_entity_poly.pdbx_strand_id
1 'polypeptide(L)' 'IVANALWGWLNRWKKANWQRRGKPIWAADIWQDIAARVERLTVKVRHIDTHVPKSQANEEHRNNE' A
#
# COMPACT_ATOMS: atom_id res chain seq x y z
N ILE A 1 3.09 -1.11 -5.66
CA ILE A 1 3.52 0.24 -6.11
C ILE A 1 2.40 1.28 -5.99
N VAL A 2 1.17 1.00 -6.45
CA VAL A 2 0.02 1.94 -6.39
C VAL A 2 -0.43 2.28 -4.96
N ALA A 3 -0.43 1.30 -4.04
CA ALA A 3 -0.84 1.50 -2.64
C ALA A 3 0.06 2.51 -1.89
N ASN A 4 1.38 2.52 -2.16
CA ASN A 4 2.30 3.47 -1.54
C ASN A 4 2.09 4.90 -2.06
N ALA A 5 1.78 5.06 -3.35
CA ALA A 5 1.44 6.35 -3.92
C ALA A 5 0.12 6.90 -3.36
N LEU A 6 -0.89 6.03 -3.21
CA LEU A 6 -2.18 6.39 -2.62
C LEU A 6 -2.03 6.83 -1.16
N TRP A 7 -1.23 6.11 -0.38
CA TRP A 7 -0.93 6.48 1.01
C TRP A 7 -0.23 7.84 1.12
N GLY A 8 0.75 8.11 0.25
CA GLY A 8 1.42 9.40 0.18
C GLY A 8 0.46 10.56 -0.15
N TRP A 9 -0.54 10.31 -1.00
CA TRP A 9 -1.57 11.29 -1.33
C TRP A 9 -2.55 11.55 -0.19
N LEU A 10 -3.04 10.48 0.46
CA LEU A 10 -3.92 10.59 1.64
C LEU A 10 -3.27 11.40 2.76
N ASN A 11 -1.99 11.14 3.05
CA ASN A 11 -1.28 11.84 4.11
C ASN A 11 -1.12 13.35 3.81
N ARG A 12 -0.96 13.69 2.51
CA ARG A 12 -0.89 15.09 2.06
C ARG A 12 -2.23 15.81 2.20
N TRP A 13 -3.35 15.14 1.91
CA TRP A 13 -4.68 15.71 2.07
C TRP A 13 -5.11 15.82 3.54
N LYS A 14 -4.74 14.85 4.39
CA LYS A 14 -4.96 14.90 5.84
C LYS A 14 -4.29 16.14 6.46
N LYS A 15 -3.03 16.42 6.08
CA LYS A 15 -2.30 17.62 6.52
C LYS A 15 -2.91 18.95 6.02
N ALA A 16 -3.58 18.91 4.88
CA ALA A 16 -4.27 20.07 4.31
C ALA A 16 -5.73 20.19 4.81
N ASN A 17 -6.11 19.47 5.87
CA ASN A 17 -7.48 19.40 6.39
C ASN A 17 -8.53 19.07 5.31
N TRP A 18 -8.17 18.22 4.35
CA TRP A 18 -9.02 17.85 3.21
C TRP A 18 -9.46 19.03 2.34
N GLN A 19 -8.69 20.12 2.37
CA GLN A 19 -8.92 21.32 1.58
C GLN A 19 -7.76 21.56 0.61
N ARG A 20 -8.10 22.03 -0.59
CA ARG A 20 -7.14 22.53 -1.57
C ARG A 20 -7.49 23.98 -1.85
N ARG A 21 -6.59 24.91 -1.47
CA ARG A 21 -6.79 26.37 -1.62
C ARG A 21 -8.09 26.88 -0.97
N GLY A 22 -8.44 26.35 0.20
CA GLY A 22 -9.66 26.74 0.93
C GLY A 22 -10.96 26.15 0.39
N LYS A 23 -10.92 25.33 -0.67
CA LYS A 23 -12.07 24.56 -1.15
C LYS A 23 -11.94 23.10 -0.71
N PRO A 24 -13.02 22.44 -0.27
CA PRO A 24 -12.97 21.01 0.01
C PRO A 24 -12.56 20.25 -1.25
N ILE A 25 -11.77 19.19 -1.08
CA ILE A 25 -11.46 18.30 -2.21
C ILE A 25 -12.75 17.60 -2.68
N TRP A 26 -12.79 17.22 -3.96
CA TRP A 26 -13.94 16.49 -4.49
C TRP A 26 -14.16 15.20 -3.69
N ALA A 27 -15.41 14.96 -3.29
CA ALA A 27 -15.80 13.82 -2.47
C ALA A 27 -14.94 13.67 -1.18
N ALA A 28 -14.62 14.78 -0.51
CA ALA A 28 -13.83 14.79 0.73
C ALA A 28 -14.36 13.79 1.78
N ASP A 29 -15.69 13.66 1.89
CA ASP A 29 -16.36 12.71 2.78
C ASP A 29 -16.02 11.24 2.43
N ILE A 30 -16.08 10.89 1.13
CA ILE A 30 -15.70 9.56 0.63
C ILE A 30 -14.21 9.29 0.87
N TRP A 31 -13.36 10.29 0.63
CA TRP A 31 -11.92 10.15 0.87
C TRP A 31 -11.57 10.02 2.35
N GLN A 32 -12.32 10.66 3.24
CA GLN A 32 -12.20 10.48 4.68
C GLN A 32 -12.63 9.08 5.12
N ASP A 33 -13.74 8.56 4.60
CA ASP A 33 -14.17 7.17 4.87
C ASP A 33 -13.13 6.17 4.38
N ILE A 34 -12.60 6.35 3.16
CA ILE A 34 -11.54 5.50 2.61
C ILE A 34 -10.28 5.59 3.48
N ALA A 35 -9.86 6.78 3.90
CA ALA A 35 -8.69 6.91 4.76
C ALA A 35 -8.88 6.21 6.11
N ALA A 36 -10.03 6.37 6.75
CA ALA A 36 -10.35 5.69 8.00
C ALA A 36 -10.40 4.17 7.83
N ARG A 37 -10.96 3.69 6.72
CA ARG A 37 -11.02 2.26 6.40
C ARG A 37 -9.66 1.68 6.04
N VAL A 38 -8.83 2.41 5.28
CA VAL A 38 -7.46 2.01 4.98
C VAL A 38 -6.64 2.01 6.26
N GLU A 39 -6.68 3.05 7.11
CA GLU A 39 -6.01 3.08 8.42
C GLU A 39 -6.41 1.87 9.28
N ARG A 40 -7.70 1.52 9.30
CA ARG A 40 -8.23 0.35 10.01
C ARG A 40 -7.83 -0.99 9.37
N LEU A 41 -7.69 -1.03 8.04
CA LEU A 41 -7.25 -2.19 7.26
C LEU A 41 -5.73 -2.34 7.20
N THR A 42 -4.96 -1.30 7.54
CA THR A 42 -3.49 -1.30 7.50
C THR A 42 -2.90 -2.32 8.48
N VAL A 43 -3.69 -2.84 9.42
CA VAL A 43 -3.33 -3.98 10.29
C VAL A 43 -3.17 -5.29 9.49
N LYS A 44 -3.66 -5.39 8.25
CA LYS A 44 -3.46 -6.54 7.35
C LYS A 44 -3.28 -6.15 5.88
N VAL A 45 -2.62 -5.03 5.57
CA VAL A 45 -2.07 -4.84 4.22
C VAL A 45 -0.83 -5.74 4.11
N ARG A 46 -1.07 -7.05 4.00
CA ARG A 46 -0.06 -7.96 3.48
C ARG A 46 0.11 -7.57 2.03
N HIS A 47 1.22 -6.92 1.72
CA HIS A 47 1.77 -7.01 0.38
C HIS A 47 1.97 -8.51 0.13
N ILE A 48 1.04 -9.13 -0.58
CA ILE A 48 1.23 -10.48 -1.09
C ILE A 48 2.25 -10.30 -2.20
N ASP A 49 3.51 -10.39 -1.80
CA ASP A 49 4.61 -10.50 -2.72
C ASP A 49 4.38 -11.78 -3.51
N THR A 50 3.93 -11.66 -4.76
CA THR A 50 3.71 -12.82 -5.64
C THR A 50 5.03 -13.38 -6.17
N HIS A 51 6.17 -12.95 -5.66
CA HIS A 51 7.41 -13.68 -5.92
C HIS A 51 7.48 -14.89 -4.97
N VAL A 52 6.85 -15.98 -5.41
CA VAL A 52 7.26 -17.32 -5.01
C VAL A 52 8.77 -17.40 -5.24
N PRO A 53 9.64 -17.57 -4.23
CA PRO A 53 10.97 -18.07 -4.50
C PRO A 53 10.76 -19.45 -5.11
N LYS A 54 10.98 -19.53 -6.43
CA LYS A 54 11.02 -20.77 -7.18
C LYS A 54 12.03 -21.66 -6.46
N SER A 55 11.50 -22.71 -5.83
CA SER A 55 12.17 -23.87 -5.26
C SER A 55 13.70 -23.81 -5.28
N GLN A 56 14.30 -23.54 -4.11
CA GLN A 56 15.66 -24.00 -3.85
C GLN A 56 15.60 -25.52 -3.60
N ALA A 57 15.36 -26.27 -4.67
CA ALA A 57 15.46 -27.72 -4.74
C ALA A 57 16.10 -28.03 -6.09
N ASN A 58 17.29 -28.64 -6.06
CA ASN A 58 18.23 -28.90 -7.16
C ASN A 58 19.07 -27.70 -7.63
N GLU A 59 20.17 -27.41 -6.93
CA GLU A 59 21.49 -27.36 -7.58
C GLU A 59 22.62 -27.70 -6.57
N GLU A 60 22.37 -28.67 -5.68
CA GLU A 60 23.43 -29.34 -4.92
C GLU A 60 23.67 -30.72 -5.56
N HIS A 61 24.14 -30.71 -6.79
CA HIS A 61 24.79 -31.86 -7.43
C HIS A 61 26.16 -31.42 -7.94
N ARG A 62 27.01 -30.98 -7.01
CA ARG A 62 28.47 -31.09 -7.14
C ARG A 62 28.96 -31.99 -6.01
N ASN A 63 28.79 -33.31 -6.15
CA ASN A 63 29.70 -34.27 -5.52
C ASN A 63 29.57 -35.68 -6.12
N ASN A 64 30.74 -36.30 -6.36
CA ASN A 64 31.05 -37.61 -6.96
C ASN A 64 30.73 -37.73 -8.47
N GLU A 65 31.68 -37.88 -9.39
CA GLU A 65 33.05 -38.45 -9.40
C GLU A 65 33.96 -37.64 -10.35
#